data_AF-A0A1H4NN92-F1
#
_entry.id   AF-A0A1H4NN92-F1
#
_cell.length_a   1.000
_cell.length_b   1.000
_cell.length_c   1.000
_cell.angle_alpha   90.00
_cell.angle_beta   90.00
_cell.angle_gamma   90.00
#
_symmetry.space_group_name_H-M   'P 1'
#
loop_
_entity.id
_entity.type
_entity.pdbx_description
1 polymer ?
#
loop_
_entity_poly.entity_id
_entity_poly.type
_entity_poly.pdbx_seq_one_letter_code
_entity_poly.pdbx_strand_id
1 'polypeptide(L)'
;MGTASLAASINANTHAARSDSSKCTNVRSMKMTAEIIRISQNGANRGSMRKLLAELAHCSLRTIDNWISKDRSIQFEQFFNLLDRTESAEGTAYFEAMWEQVPQRVRDRFFEAEALRRTLADRQRQREIEDRDAQARLRQLNMDLNASK
;
A
#
# COMPACT_ATOMS: atom_id res chain seq x y z
N MET A 1 48.00 0.26 -34.49
CA MET A 1 47.90 0.14 -33.03
C MET A 1 46.78 1.08 -32.59
N GLY A 2 45.61 0.70 -32.09
CA GLY A 2 44.97 -0.56 -31.74
C GLY A 2 43.71 -0.12 -30.98
N THR A 3 42.54 -0.16 -31.64
CA THR A 3 41.25 0.28 -31.08
C THR A 3 40.78 -0.71 -30.03
N ALA A 4 40.77 -0.31 -28.76
CA ALA A 4 40.20 -1.14 -27.70
C ALA A 4 38.67 -0.97 -27.68
N SER A 5 38.01 -1.88 -28.42
CA SER A 5 36.59 -2.18 -28.29
C SER A 5 36.35 -2.92 -26.99
N LEU A 6 35.54 -2.36 -26.09
CA LEU A 6 35.00 -3.06 -24.92
C LEU A 6 33.53 -3.37 -25.19
N ALA A 7 33.32 -4.40 -26.01
CA ALA A 7 32.08 -5.16 -26.01
C ALA A 7 32.07 -6.05 -24.76
N ALA A 8 31.47 -5.55 -23.67
CA ALA A 8 31.21 -6.37 -22.49
C ALA A 8 29.98 -7.25 -22.78
N SER A 9 30.27 -8.53 -22.93
CA SER A 9 29.38 -9.63 -23.29
C SER A 9 28.09 -9.67 -22.46
N ILE A 10 26.98 -9.70 -23.19
CA ILE A 10 25.67 -10.16 -22.72
C ILE A 10 25.82 -11.64 -22.36
N ASN A 11 25.89 -11.95 -21.07
CA ASN A 11 25.59 -13.29 -20.54
C ASN A 11 25.42 -13.21 -19.01
N ALA A 12 24.34 -12.56 -18.58
CA ALA A 12 23.79 -12.80 -17.25
C ALA A 12 22.68 -13.84 -17.41
N ASN A 13 23.06 -15.08 -17.13
CA ASN A 13 22.19 -16.26 -17.09
C ASN A 13 20.81 -15.92 -16.53
N THR A 14 19.82 -16.14 -17.39
CA THR A 14 18.40 -16.37 -17.12
C THR A 14 18.23 -17.50 -16.11
N HIS A 15 18.44 -17.20 -14.82
CA HIS A 15 17.74 -17.91 -13.76
C HIS A 15 16.33 -17.31 -13.69
N ALA A 16 15.47 -17.77 -14.59
CA ALA A 16 14.04 -17.71 -14.38
C ALA A 16 13.77 -18.41 -13.04
N ALA A 17 13.62 -17.60 -11.98
CA ALA A 17 13.06 -18.03 -10.73
C ALA A 17 11.69 -18.61 -11.06
N ARG A 18 11.62 -19.94 -11.19
CA ARG A 18 10.35 -20.67 -11.18
C ARG A 18 9.71 -20.34 -9.84
N SER A 19 8.80 -19.37 -9.84
CA SER A 19 8.00 -19.05 -8.68
C SER A 19 7.00 -20.18 -8.48
N ASP A 20 7.40 -21.20 -7.73
CA ASP A 20 6.46 -22.05 -7.02
C ASP A 20 5.79 -21.20 -5.92
N SER A 21 4.85 -20.33 -6.30
CA SER A 21 4.21 -19.38 -5.38
C SER A 21 2.74 -19.69 -5.09
N SER A 22 2.32 -20.97 -5.12
CA SER A 22 0.91 -21.33 -4.90
C SER A 22 0.58 -21.83 -3.48
N LYS A 23 1.52 -21.80 -2.52
CA LYS A 23 1.25 -22.40 -1.17
C LYS A 23 1.43 -21.50 0.05
N CYS A 24 1.71 -20.20 -0.12
CA CYS A 24 1.93 -19.31 1.03
C CYS A 24 0.74 -18.40 1.41
N THR A 25 -0.33 -18.36 0.63
CA THR A 25 -1.41 -17.37 0.80
C THR A 25 -2.59 -17.85 1.64
N ASN A 26 -2.92 -19.15 1.65
CA ASN A 26 -4.16 -19.63 2.27
C ASN A 26 -4.12 -19.73 3.80
N VAL A 27 -3.00 -20.15 4.40
CA VAL A 27 -2.96 -20.33 5.86
C VAL A 27 -3.04 -18.99 6.60
N ARG A 28 -2.49 -17.92 6.01
CA ARG A 28 -2.51 -16.58 6.61
C ARG A 28 -3.82 -15.83 6.33
N SER A 29 -4.41 -15.99 5.14
CA SER A 29 -5.71 -15.38 4.83
C SER A 29 -6.83 -15.92 5.71
N MET A 30 -6.75 -17.20 6.10
CA MET A 30 -7.69 -17.79 7.07
C MET A 30 -7.56 -17.18 8.47
N LYS A 31 -6.34 -16.81 8.91
CA LYS A 31 -6.15 -16.11 10.20
C LYS A 31 -6.75 -14.72 10.19
N MET A 32 -6.55 -13.96 9.11
CA MET A 32 -7.16 -12.64 8.92
C MET A 32 -8.69 -12.71 8.97
N THR A 33 -9.26 -13.67 8.22
CA THR A 33 -10.72 -13.86 8.17
C THR A 33 -11.28 -14.16 9.57
N ALA A 34 -10.63 -15.05 10.32
CA ALA A 34 -11.03 -15.37 11.69
C ALA A 34 -10.98 -14.14 12.62
N GLU A 35 -9.97 -13.29 12.47
CA GLU A 35 -9.80 -12.11 13.32
C GLU A 35 -10.83 -11.03 13.02
N ILE A 36 -11.15 -10.80 11.75
CA ILE A 36 -12.25 -9.92 11.33
C ILE A 36 -13.57 -10.39 11.95
N ILE A 37 -13.88 -11.68 11.85
CA ILE A 37 -15.09 -12.25 12.46
C ILE A 37 -15.08 -12.03 13.99
N ARG A 38 -13.94 -12.22 14.67
CA ARG A 38 -13.81 -11.99 16.11
C ARG A 38 -14.08 -10.53 16.50
N ILE A 39 -13.50 -9.58 15.77
CA ILE A 39 -13.72 -8.14 15.98
C ILE A 39 -15.21 -7.81 15.82
N SER A 40 -15.84 -8.28 14.74
CA SER A 40 -17.26 -8.03 14.48
C SER A 40 -18.20 -8.68 15.51
N GLN A 41 -17.81 -9.81 16.10
CA GLN A 41 -18.55 -10.44 17.21
C GLN A 41 -18.54 -9.57 18.47
N ASN A 42 -17.40 -8.95 18.77
CA ASN A 42 -17.22 -8.14 19.97
C ASN A 42 -17.88 -6.76 19.85
N GLY A 43 -17.94 -6.19 18.63
CA GLY A 43 -18.63 -4.91 18.38
C GLY A 43 -20.15 -5.01 18.36
N ALA A 44 -20.70 -6.17 17.98
CA ALA A 44 -22.13 -6.38 17.84
C ALA A 44 -22.83 -6.71 19.17
N ASN A 45 -23.20 -5.67 19.92
CA ASN A 45 -24.16 -5.81 21.02
C ASN A 45 -25.58 -6.08 20.47
N ARG A 46 -25.96 -7.37 20.42
CA ARG A 46 -27.33 -7.90 20.21
C ARG A 46 -27.99 -7.60 18.85
N GLY A 47 -28.07 -8.61 17.98
CA GLY A 47 -29.10 -8.63 16.93
C GLY A 47 -28.79 -9.53 15.75
N SER A 48 -27.81 -9.15 14.91
CA SER A 48 -27.30 -10.05 13.87
C SER A 48 -26.03 -9.49 13.25
N MET A 49 -24.89 -9.71 13.92
CA MET A 49 -23.55 -9.48 13.37
C MET A 49 -23.45 -10.00 11.92
N ARG A 50 -24.07 -11.15 11.64
CA ARG A 50 -24.07 -11.78 10.32
C ARG A 50 -24.76 -10.93 9.25
N LYS A 51 -25.93 -10.33 9.54
CA LYS A 51 -26.63 -9.44 8.60
C LYS A 51 -25.85 -8.15 8.38
N LEU A 52 -25.33 -7.57 9.47
CA LEU A 52 -24.52 -6.37 9.41
C LEU A 52 -23.26 -6.60 8.56
N LEU A 53 -22.51 -7.66 8.82
CA LEU A 53 -21.32 -8.00 8.04
C LEU A 53 -21.64 -8.28 6.57
N ALA A 54 -22.73 -8.98 6.28
CA ALA A 54 -23.15 -9.25 4.90
C ALA A 54 -23.46 -7.96 4.14
N GLU A 55 -24.18 -7.04 4.78
CA GLU A 55 -24.51 -5.73 4.24
C GLU A 55 -23.24 -4.89 4.01
N LEU A 56 -22.37 -4.79 5.02
CA LEU A 56 -21.13 -4.01 4.96
C LEU A 56 -20.15 -4.55 3.93
N ALA A 57 -19.99 -5.86 3.83
CA ALA A 57 -19.10 -6.48 2.86
C ALA A 57 -19.73 -6.60 1.46
N HIS A 58 -20.98 -6.15 1.27
CA HIS A 58 -21.78 -6.32 0.05
C HIS A 58 -21.81 -7.77 -0.45
N CYS A 59 -22.09 -8.71 0.45
CA CYS A 59 -22.09 -10.13 0.12
C CYS A 59 -23.27 -10.88 0.73
N SER A 60 -23.44 -12.15 0.33
CA SER A 60 -24.54 -12.98 0.82
C SER A 60 -24.33 -13.43 2.26
N LEU A 61 -25.42 -13.67 3.00
CA LEU A 61 -25.37 -14.27 4.35
C LEU A 61 -24.66 -15.64 4.36
N ARG A 62 -24.73 -16.39 3.26
CA ARG A 62 -24.01 -17.67 3.08
C ARG A 62 -22.50 -17.45 2.97
N THR A 63 -22.07 -16.35 2.36
CA THR A 63 -20.65 -15.99 2.28
C THR A 63 -20.09 -15.76 3.69
N ILE A 64 -20.85 -15.07 4.55
CA ILE A 64 -20.47 -14.87 5.95
C ILE A 64 -20.41 -16.20 6.72
N ASP A 65 -21.37 -17.11 6.52
CA ASP A 65 -21.31 -18.43 7.15
C ASP A 65 -20.05 -19.19 6.76
N ASN A 66 -19.67 -19.15 5.48
CA ASN A 66 -18.45 -19.79 5.00
C ASN A 66 -17.17 -19.18 5.60
N TRP A 67 -17.21 -17.90 6.00
CA TRP A 67 -16.10 -17.27 6.72
C TRP A 67 -16.06 -17.74 8.19
N ILE A 68 -17.22 -17.84 8.84
CA ILE A 68 -17.35 -18.31 10.22
C ILE A 68 -16.91 -19.78 10.33
N SER A 69 -17.31 -20.63 9.38
CA SER A 69 -16.89 -22.04 9.31
C SER A 69 -15.43 -22.21 8.85
N LYS A 70 -14.78 -21.14 8.41
CA LYS A 70 -13.42 -21.13 7.83
C LYS A 70 -13.32 -21.93 6.52
N ASP A 71 -14.44 -22.22 5.86
CA ASP A 71 -14.45 -22.89 4.56
C ASP A 71 -13.92 -22.00 3.44
N ARG A 72 -14.05 -20.67 3.60
CA ARG A 72 -13.59 -19.68 2.62
C ARG A 72 -12.93 -18.48 3.31
N SER A 73 -11.87 -17.95 2.70
CA SER A 73 -11.27 -16.68 3.13
C SER A 73 -12.04 -15.49 2.58
N ILE A 74 -12.00 -14.37 3.30
CA ILE A 74 -12.46 -13.08 2.77
C ILE A 74 -11.65 -12.67 1.54
N GLN A 75 -12.32 -12.14 0.51
CA GLN A 75 -11.65 -11.59 -0.68
C GLN A 75 -11.34 -10.11 -0.47
N PHE A 76 -10.38 -9.58 -1.24
CA PHE A 76 -9.95 -8.19 -1.12
C PHE A 76 -11.08 -7.18 -1.30
N GLU A 77 -11.99 -7.40 -2.26
CA GLU A 77 -13.14 -6.52 -2.49
C GLU A 77 -14.03 -6.43 -1.24
N GLN A 78 -14.44 -7.58 -0.68
CA GLN A 78 -15.23 -7.62 0.55
C GLN A 78 -14.49 -6.98 1.72
N PHE A 79 -13.18 -7.20 1.82
CA PHE A 79 -12.36 -6.59 2.86
C PHE A 79 -12.28 -5.07 2.73
N PHE A 80 -12.08 -4.53 1.53
CA PHE A 80 -12.07 -3.09 1.31
C PHE A 80 -13.42 -2.45 1.60
N ASN A 81 -14.52 -3.13 1.27
CA ASN A 81 -15.86 -2.66 1.65
C ASN A 81 -16.03 -2.57 3.18
N LEU A 82 -15.43 -3.50 3.94
CA LEU A 82 -15.40 -3.42 5.40
C LEU A 82 -14.51 -2.27 5.93
N LEU A 83 -13.44 -1.92 5.20
CA LEU A 83 -12.52 -0.84 5.56
C LEU A 83 -13.05 0.56 5.20
N ASP A 84 -13.94 0.68 4.21
CA ASP A 84 -14.45 1.97 3.72
C ASP A 84 -15.18 2.78 4.81
N ARG A 85 -15.56 2.13 5.90
CA ARG A 85 -15.95 2.78 7.16
C ARG A 85 -14.73 3.23 7.97
N THR A 86 -14.00 4.18 7.40
CA THR A 86 -12.79 4.78 7.99
C THR A 86 -13.02 5.53 9.31
N GLU A 87 -14.28 5.86 9.65
CA GLU A 87 -14.65 6.52 10.91
C GLU A 87 -15.00 5.56 12.06
N SER A 88 -15.06 4.24 11.81
CA SER A 88 -15.37 3.25 12.85
C SER A 88 -14.10 2.66 13.46
N ALA A 89 -14.07 2.55 14.79
CA ALA A 89 -13.01 1.82 15.52
C ALA A 89 -12.85 0.37 15.00
N GLU A 90 -13.93 -0.22 14.48
CA GLU A 90 -13.91 -1.55 13.87
C GLU A 90 -13.11 -1.58 12.55
N GLY A 91 -13.22 -0.53 11.72
CA GLY A 91 -12.49 -0.42 10.45
C GLY A 91 -10.97 -0.38 10.66
N THR A 92 -10.52 0.40 11.65
CA THR A 92 -9.12 0.41 12.07
C THR A 92 -8.67 -0.96 12.56
N ALA A 93 -9.47 -1.63 13.39
CA ALA A 93 -9.15 -2.97 13.89
C ALA A 93 -9.08 -4.02 12.77
N TYR A 94 -9.93 -3.95 11.74
CA TYR A 94 -9.84 -4.81 10.56
C TYR A 94 -8.55 -4.57 9.77
N PHE A 95 -8.15 -3.31 9.61
CA PHE A 95 -6.89 -2.95 8.95
C PHE A 95 -5.69 -3.47 9.73
N GLU A 96 -5.66 -3.29 11.05
CA GLU A 96 -4.60 -3.81 11.94
C GLU A 96 -4.49 -5.33 11.84
N ALA A 97 -5.62 -6.05 11.90
CA ALA A 97 -5.65 -7.50 11.76
C ALA A 97 -5.07 -7.99 10.42
N MET A 98 -5.29 -7.23 9.33
CA MET A 98 -4.65 -7.49 8.03
C MET A 98 -3.15 -7.16 8.06
N TRP A 99 -2.79 -6.00 8.62
CA TRP A 99 -1.41 -5.52 8.68
C TRP A 99 -0.50 -6.44 9.50
N GLU A 100 -1.03 -7.09 10.54
CA GLU A 100 -0.32 -8.11 11.31
C GLU A 100 0.04 -9.37 10.51
N GLN A 101 -0.71 -9.69 9.45
CA GLN A 101 -0.38 -10.84 8.59
C GLN A 101 0.77 -10.55 7.64
N VAL A 102 1.07 -9.27 7.40
CA VAL A 102 2.16 -8.85 6.53
C VAL A 102 3.50 -9.17 7.20
N PRO A 103 4.41 -9.92 6.54
CA PRO A 103 5.72 -10.23 7.12
C PRO A 103 6.48 -8.95 7.50
N GLN A 104 7.16 -8.95 8.65
CA GLN A 104 7.91 -7.80 9.15
C GLN A 104 8.84 -7.19 8.09
N ARG A 105 9.63 -8.03 7.39
CA ARG A 105 10.52 -7.61 6.30
C ARG A 105 9.81 -6.82 5.20
N VAL A 106 8.55 -7.14 4.90
CA VAL A 106 7.75 -6.43 3.89
C VAL A 106 7.28 -5.09 4.43
N ARG A 107 6.86 -5.04 5.70
CA ARG A 107 6.48 -3.81 6.40
C ARG A 107 7.65 -2.83 6.48
N ASP A 108 8.83 -3.30 6.89
CA ASP A 108 10.04 -2.48 7.01
C ASP A 108 10.42 -1.87 5.65
N ARG A 109 10.46 -2.69 4.60
CA ARG A 109 10.74 -2.24 3.23
C ARG A 109 9.73 -1.21 2.73
N PHE A 110 8.45 -1.37 3.10
CA PHE A 110 7.41 -0.40 2.75
C PHE A 110 7.68 0.96 3.43
N PHE A 111 8.00 0.97 4.72
CA PHE A 111 8.32 2.19 5.45
C PHE A 111 9.58 2.88 4.92
N GLU A 112 10.63 2.12 4.60
CA GLU A 112 11.85 2.66 3.97
C GLU A 112 11.53 3.30 2.61
N ALA A 113 10.73 2.64 1.78
CA ALA A 113 10.32 3.16 0.49
C ALA A 113 9.48 4.44 0.61
N GLU A 114 8.56 4.50 1.58
CA GLU A 114 7.78 5.71 1.84
C GLU A 114 8.61 6.86 2.41
N ALA A 115 9.54 6.58 3.33
CA ALA A 115 10.47 7.59 3.82
C ALA A 115 11.31 8.19 2.68
N LEU A 116 11.77 7.35 1.75
CA LEU A 116 12.50 7.79 0.57
C LEU A 116 11.62 8.63 -0.36
N ARG A 117 10.39 8.20 -0.65
CA ARG A 117 9.43 8.95 -1.48
C ARG A 117 9.15 10.34 -0.92
N ARG A 118 8.90 10.44 0.39
CA ARG A 118 8.69 11.73 1.07
C ARG A 118 9.91 12.63 0.94
N THR A 119 11.09 12.08 1.20
CA THR A 119 12.35 12.84 1.08
C THR A 119 12.58 13.36 -0.35
N LEU A 120 12.29 12.54 -1.36
CA LEU A 120 12.39 12.96 -2.76
C LEU A 120 11.37 14.05 -3.11
N ALA A 121 10.13 13.91 -2.65
CA ALA A 121 9.09 14.91 -2.84
C ALA A 121 9.46 16.26 -2.18
N ASP A 122 10.01 16.24 -0.97
CA ASP A 122 10.42 17.47 -0.27
C ASP A 122 11.62 18.13 -0.95
N ARG A 123 12.61 17.34 -1.41
CA ARG A 123 13.72 17.88 -2.22
C ARG A 123 13.26 18.47 -3.55
N GLN A 124 12.24 17.88 -4.17
CA GLN A 124 11.68 18.42 -5.41
C GLN A 124 10.97 19.76 -5.15
N ARG A 125 10.16 19.86 -4.10
CA ARG A 125 9.54 21.15 -3.71
C ARG A 125 10.58 22.21 -3.41
N GLN A 126 11.68 21.85 -2.73
CA GLN A 126 12.75 22.80 -2.42
C GLN A 126 13.42 23.35 -3.68
N ARG A 127 13.70 22.49 -4.66
CA ARG A 127 14.25 22.92 -5.96
C ARG A 127 13.29 23.84 -6.71
N GLU A 128 12.00 23.54 -6.71
CA GLU A 128 11.00 24.40 -7.35
C GLU A 128 10.92 25.79 -6.72
N ILE A 129 11.16 25.91 -5.41
CA ILE A 129 11.25 27.21 -4.71
C ILE A 129 12.53 27.95 -5.15
N GLU A 130 13.68 27.28 -5.12
CA GLU A 130 14.97 27.86 -5.51
C GLU A 130 14.96 28.34 -6.97
N ASP A 131 14.37 27.58 -7.88
CA ASP A 131 14.23 27.96 -9.29
C ASP A 131 13.34 29.20 -9.46
N ARG A 132 12.25 29.32 -8.69
CA ARG A 132 11.39 30.51 -8.71
C ARG A 132 12.13 31.74 -8.19
N ASP A 133 12.87 31.61 -7.11
CA ASP A 133 13.66 32.70 -6.54
C ASP A 133 14.79 33.14 -7.48
N ALA A 134 15.45 32.20 -8.15
CA ALA A 134 16.46 32.49 -9.16
C ALA A 134 15.86 33.25 -10.36
N GLN A 135 14.69 32.82 -10.85
CA GLN A 135 13.96 33.53 -11.91
C GLN A 135 13.54 34.94 -11.48
N ALA A 136 13.09 35.12 -10.23
CA ALA A 136 12.72 36.43 -9.70
C ALA A 136 13.92 37.38 -9.65
N ARG A 137 15.08 36.90 -9.19
CA ARG A 137 16.34 37.67 -9.18
C ARG A 137 16.81 38.06 -10.58
N LEU A 138 16.75 37.13 -11.53
CA LEU A 138 17.09 37.41 -12.93
C LEU A 138 16.17 38.48 -13.54
N ARG A 139 14.87 38.46 -13.22
CA ARG A 139 13.93 39.50 -13.65
C ARG A 139 14.27 40.86 -13.05
N GLN A 140 14.59 40.93 -11.75
CA GLN A 140 15.01 42.18 -11.11
C GLN A 140 16.28 42.74 -11.74
N LEU A 141 17.32 41.92 -11.91
CA LEU A 141 18.56 42.32 -12.58
C LEU A 141 18.32 42.88 -13.99
N ASN A 142 17.44 42.24 -14.78
CA ASN A 142 17.09 42.73 -16.10
C ASN A 142 16.34 44.06 -16.09
N MET A 143 15.45 44.29 -15.10
CA MET A 143 14.79 45.59 -14.94
C MET A 143 15.79 46.69 -14.56
N ASP A 144 16.69 46.42 -13.61
CA ASP A 144 17.71 47.38 -13.15
C ASP A 144 18.71 47.74 -14.26
N LEU A 145 19.12 46.76 -15.08
CA LEU A 145 19.97 46.97 -16.25
C LEU A 145 19.28 47.80 -17.35
N ASN A 146 17.98 47.61 -17.55
CA ASN A 146 17.22 48.37 -18.54
C ASN A 146 16.88 49.79 -18.05
N ALA A 147 16.74 50.01 -16.74
CA ALA A 147 16.50 51.33 -16.16
C ALA A 147 17.76 52.21 -16.09
N SER A 148 18.95 51.62 -16.19
CA SER A 148 20.25 52.32 -16.17
C SER A 148 20.77 52.71 -17.56
N LYS A 149 19.97 52.53 -18.62
CA LYS A 149 20.24 53.00 -19.99
C LYS A 149 19.35 54.19 -20.31
#